data_AF-A0AA96M8C7-F1
#
_entry.id   AF-A0AA96M8C7-F1
#
_cell.length_a   1.000
_cell.length_b   1.000
_cell.length_c   1.000
_cell.angle_alpha   90.00
_cell.angle_beta   90.00
_cell.angle_gamma   90.00
#
_symmetry.space_group_name_H-M   'P 1'
#
loop_
_entity.id
_entity.type
_entity.pdbx_description
1 polymer ?
#
loop_
_entity_poly.entity_id
_entity_poly.type
_entity_poly.pdbx_seq_one_letter_code
_entity_poly.pdbx_strand_id
1 'polypeptide(L)'
;MKKTTLAMSALALSLGLALSPLTATAAETASSAATAQQMPSLAPMLEKVMPSVVSINVEGSTTVNTPRMPRNFQQFFGDNSPFCQDGSPFQSSPFCQGGGAGDDSQGGGQQQKFMALGSGVIIDAAKGYVVTNNHVVDNANSIKVQLSDGRKFDAKVVGKDPRSDIALIQIQDPKNLTAIKIADSDALRVGDYTVAIGNPFGLGETVTSGIVSALGRSGLNAENYENFIQTDAAINRGNSGGALVNLNGELIGINTAILAPDGGNIGIGFAIPSNMVKNLTAQMVQYGQVKRGELGIMGTELNSELAKAMKVDAQRGAFVSQVMPNSSAAKAGIKAGDVITSLNGKPISSFAALRAEVGSMPIGSKVTLGLLRDGKPVNVSLELQQSSQNQVDSSTIFSGIEGAEMSNKGQDKGVVVNNVKANSPAARIGLKKGDVIMGANQQPVKNIAELRKILDSKPSVLALNIQRGDTSIYLLMQ
;
A
#
# COMPACT_ATOMS: atom_id res chain seq x y z
N MET A 1 -20.40 -97.26 -37.28
CA MET A 1 -21.45 -96.55 -36.51
C MET A 1 -21.56 -97.15 -35.12
N LYS A 2 -21.73 -96.28 -34.11
CA LYS A 2 -21.80 -96.52 -32.64
C LYS A 2 -20.49 -96.94 -31.96
N LYS A 3 -19.83 -96.00 -31.26
CA LYS A 3 -19.08 -96.18 -29.99
C LYS A 3 -18.30 -94.90 -29.61
N THR A 4 -18.99 -93.84 -29.20
CA THR A 4 -18.34 -92.65 -28.61
C THR A 4 -19.33 -91.91 -27.70
N THR A 5 -19.61 -92.44 -26.51
CA THR A 5 -20.36 -91.70 -25.46
C THR A 5 -20.24 -92.35 -24.07
N LEU A 6 -19.09 -92.97 -23.76
CA LEU A 6 -18.87 -93.56 -22.42
C LEU A 6 -17.46 -93.40 -21.86
N ALA A 7 -16.64 -92.52 -22.46
CA ALA A 7 -15.25 -92.29 -22.04
C ALA A 7 -14.99 -90.92 -21.39
N MET A 8 -16.02 -90.09 -21.16
CA MET A 8 -15.85 -88.73 -20.63
C MET A 8 -16.40 -88.50 -19.22
N SER A 9 -16.88 -89.55 -18.54
CA SER A 9 -17.45 -89.44 -17.18
C SER A 9 -16.54 -90.01 -16.08
N ALA A 10 -15.44 -90.67 -16.44
CA ALA A 10 -14.54 -91.34 -15.49
C ALA A 10 -13.26 -90.55 -15.15
N LEU A 11 -12.99 -89.42 -15.85
CA LEU A 11 -11.82 -88.58 -15.57
C LEU A 11 -12.10 -87.43 -14.58
N ALA A 12 -13.37 -87.19 -14.23
CA ALA A 12 -13.76 -86.08 -13.36
C ALA A 12 -13.84 -86.47 -11.86
N LEU A 13 -13.67 -87.74 -11.49
CA LEU A 13 -13.77 -88.21 -10.10
C LEU A 13 -12.43 -88.58 -9.43
N SER A 14 -11.30 -88.54 -10.14
CA SER A 14 -9.98 -88.84 -9.59
C SER A 14 -9.14 -87.60 -9.24
N LEU A 15 -9.68 -86.38 -9.39
CA LEU A 15 -9.01 -85.12 -9.07
C LEU A 15 -9.51 -84.45 -7.78
N GLY A 16 -10.18 -85.21 -6.90
CA GLY A 16 -10.83 -84.68 -5.68
C GLY A 16 -10.18 -85.02 -4.35
N LEU A 17 -9.06 -85.76 -4.30
CA LEU A 17 -8.53 -86.34 -3.04
C LEU A 17 -7.01 -86.16 -2.83
N ALA A 18 -6.46 -84.99 -3.18
CA ALA A 18 -5.11 -84.61 -2.79
C ALA A 18 -5.09 -83.18 -2.21
N LEU A 19 -5.76 -83.00 -1.06
CA LEU A 19 -5.64 -81.82 -0.21
C LEU A 19 -4.87 -82.23 1.06
N SER A 20 -3.56 -82.03 1.05
CA SER A 20 -2.75 -81.96 2.26
C SER A 20 -2.79 -80.51 2.76
N PRO A 21 -2.96 -80.24 4.07
CA PRO A 21 -2.87 -78.87 4.56
C PRO A 21 -1.42 -78.41 4.50
N LEU A 22 -1.09 -77.53 3.54
CA LEU A 22 0.13 -76.73 3.61
C LEU A 22 -0.04 -75.77 4.79
N THR A 23 0.86 -75.89 5.76
CA THR A 23 1.06 -74.91 6.83
C THR A 23 1.28 -73.54 6.20
N ALA A 24 0.33 -72.62 6.42
CA ALA A 24 0.52 -71.23 6.10
C ALA A 24 1.63 -70.67 7.01
N THR A 25 2.85 -70.62 6.50
CA THR A 25 3.82 -69.65 6.99
C THR A 25 3.23 -68.28 6.70
N ALA A 26 2.74 -67.61 7.74
CA ALA A 26 2.60 -66.17 7.69
C ALA A 26 4.00 -65.63 7.39
N ALA A 27 4.27 -65.32 6.13
CA ALA A 27 5.21 -64.26 5.85
C ALA A 27 4.59 -63.07 6.56
N GLU A 28 5.15 -62.70 7.71
CA GLU A 28 5.11 -61.33 8.16
C GLU A 28 5.56 -60.54 6.92
N THR A 29 4.60 -60.03 6.14
CA THR A 29 4.80 -58.74 5.53
C THR A 29 5.11 -57.87 6.73
N ALA A 30 6.41 -57.70 6.99
CA ALA A 30 6.94 -56.57 7.69
C ALA A 30 6.09 -55.44 7.16
N SER A 31 5.13 -55.01 7.99
CA SER A 31 4.31 -53.86 7.70
C SER A 31 5.37 -52.82 7.49
N SER A 32 5.64 -52.52 6.22
CA SER A 32 6.56 -51.49 5.80
C SER A 32 6.06 -50.33 6.62
N ALA A 33 6.83 -49.96 7.65
CA ALA A 33 6.52 -48.87 8.52
C ALA A 33 6.11 -47.77 7.55
N ALA A 34 4.80 -47.52 7.47
CA ALA A 34 4.30 -46.45 6.67
C ALA A 34 4.95 -45.28 7.37
N THR A 35 6.03 -44.77 6.78
CA THR A 35 6.66 -43.52 7.14
C THR A 35 5.49 -42.61 7.42
N ALA A 36 5.25 -42.33 8.71
CA ALA A 36 4.14 -41.50 9.12
C ALA A 36 4.33 -40.22 8.32
N GLN A 37 3.51 -40.06 7.29
CA GLN A 37 3.74 -39.03 6.28
C GLN A 37 3.48 -37.74 7.04
N GLN A 38 4.58 -37.06 7.40
CA GLN A 38 4.54 -35.93 8.30
C GLN A 38 3.55 -34.91 7.74
N MET A 39 2.55 -34.55 8.55
CA MET A 39 1.44 -33.71 8.08
C MET A 39 2.01 -32.42 7.48
N PRO A 40 1.60 -32.04 6.25
CA PRO A 40 2.02 -30.78 5.65
C PRO A 40 1.66 -29.61 6.57
N SER A 41 2.60 -28.69 6.78
CA SER A 41 2.42 -27.53 7.63
C SER A 41 3.14 -26.32 7.05
N LEU A 42 2.55 -25.14 7.22
CA LEU A 42 3.17 -23.86 6.89
C LEU A 42 4.15 -23.40 7.98
N ALA A 43 4.11 -24.01 9.17
CA ALA A 43 4.92 -23.61 10.33
C ALA A 43 6.43 -23.50 10.03
N PRO A 44 7.07 -24.45 9.31
CA PRO A 44 8.51 -24.35 9.01
C PRO A 44 8.88 -23.14 8.13
N MET A 45 7.96 -22.67 7.30
CA MET A 45 8.14 -21.43 6.53
C MET A 45 7.89 -20.22 7.43
N LEU A 46 6.83 -20.24 8.23
CA LEU A 46 6.44 -19.14 9.10
C LEU A 46 7.49 -18.84 10.19
N GLU A 47 8.15 -19.85 10.74
CA GLU A 47 9.27 -19.67 11.69
C GLU A 47 10.37 -18.76 11.14
N LYS A 48 10.59 -18.77 9.82
CA LYS A 48 11.60 -17.93 9.15
C LYS A 48 11.06 -16.55 8.76
N VAL A 49 9.75 -16.45 8.52
CA VAL A 49 9.11 -15.25 7.97
C VAL A 49 8.53 -14.33 9.04
N MET A 50 7.89 -14.87 10.08
CA MET A 50 7.26 -14.07 11.14
C MET A 50 8.21 -13.03 11.77
N PRO A 51 9.51 -13.32 12.03
CA PRO A 51 10.45 -12.30 12.52
C PRO A 51 10.64 -11.07 11.62
N SER A 52 10.22 -11.13 10.36
CA SER A 52 10.25 -10.00 9.41
C SER A 52 8.97 -9.18 9.39
N VAL A 53 7.91 -9.59 10.10
CA VAL A 53 6.65 -8.85 10.23
C VAL A 53 6.59 -8.24 11.63
N VAL A 54 6.14 -6.99 11.71
CA VAL A 54 6.16 -6.20 12.94
C VAL A 54 4.81 -5.54 13.20
N SER A 55 4.52 -5.26 14.46
CA SER A 55 3.38 -4.44 14.85
C SER A 55 3.79 -2.98 14.92
N ILE A 56 2.94 -2.09 14.43
CA ILE A 56 3.15 -0.64 14.44
C ILE A 56 2.09 0.01 15.32
N ASN A 57 2.52 0.70 16.36
CA ASN A 57 1.68 1.51 17.23
C ASN A 57 1.99 2.98 16.99
N VAL A 58 0.96 3.77 16.72
CA VAL A 58 1.07 5.19 16.40
C VAL A 58 0.27 6.01 17.40
N GLU A 59 0.91 7.04 17.93
CA GLU A 59 0.25 8.12 18.66
C GLU A 59 0.34 9.39 17.81
N GLY A 60 -0.81 10.02 17.55
CA GLY A 60 -0.89 11.21 16.71
C GLY A 60 -1.90 12.22 17.23
N SER A 61 -2.00 13.35 16.54
CA SER A 61 -2.98 14.39 16.82
C SER A 61 -3.58 14.90 15.52
N THR A 62 -4.90 14.98 15.44
CA THR A 62 -5.61 15.54 14.29
C THR A 62 -6.50 16.69 14.73
N THR A 63 -6.67 17.69 13.86
CA THR A 63 -7.59 18.81 14.11
C THR A 63 -9.00 18.34 13.77
N VAL A 64 -9.83 18.16 14.80
CA VAL A 64 -11.24 17.86 14.60
C VAL A 64 -12.00 19.18 14.61
N ASN A 65 -12.70 19.46 13.52
CA ASN A 65 -13.68 20.54 13.54
C ASN A 65 -14.82 20.09 14.44
N THR A 66 -15.08 20.83 15.51
CA THR A 66 -16.15 20.56 16.46
C THR A 66 -17.44 20.27 15.67
N PRO A 67 -18.11 19.12 15.88
CA PRO A 67 -19.33 18.83 15.15
C PRO A 67 -20.34 19.96 15.39
N ARG A 68 -20.56 20.79 14.38
CA ARG A 68 -21.68 21.74 14.43
C ARG A 68 -22.94 20.90 14.41
N MET A 69 -23.77 21.08 15.43
CA MET A 69 -25.12 20.52 15.49
C MET A 69 -25.80 20.66 14.11
N PRO A 70 -26.33 19.58 13.53
CA PRO A 70 -27.03 19.62 12.25
C PRO A 70 -28.13 20.71 12.26
N ARG A 71 -28.31 21.47 11.16
CA ARG A 71 -29.27 22.59 11.13
C ARG A 71 -30.69 22.20 11.54
N ASN A 72 -31.10 20.97 11.22
CA ASN A 72 -32.38 20.39 11.62
C ASN A 72 -32.52 20.17 13.14
N PHE A 73 -31.42 20.02 13.87
CA PHE A 73 -31.41 19.92 15.33
C PHE A 73 -31.18 21.27 16.02
N GLN A 74 -30.61 22.27 15.33
CA GLN A 74 -30.47 23.63 15.88
C GLN A 74 -31.83 24.28 16.20
N GLN A 75 -32.88 23.93 15.46
CA GLN A 75 -34.24 24.46 15.72
C GLN A 75 -34.86 23.93 17.03
N PHE A 76 -34.46 22.74 17.46
CA PHE A 76 -34.96 22.12 18.70
C PHE A 76 -33.99 22.28 19.86
N PHE A 77 -32.69 22.40 19.58
CA PHE A 77 -31.65 22.32 20.60
C PHE A 77 -30.52 23.36 20.50
N GLY A 78 -30.73 24.43 19.74
CA GLY A 78 -29.89 25.62 19.78
C GLY A 78 -30.49 26.75 20.63
N ASP A 79 -29.77 27.86 20.73
CA ASP A 79 -30.13 29.00 21.61
C ASP A 79 -31.49 29.66 21.27
N ASN A 80 -31.96 29.50 20.02
CA ASN A 80 -33.27 29.98 19.56
C ASN A 80 -34.40 28.92 19.70
N SER A 81 -34.16 27.83 20.42
CA SER A 81 -35.16 26.78 20.64
C SER A 81 -36.35 27.30 21.46
N PRO A 82 -37.60 26.89 21.15
CA PRO A 82 -38.78 27.19 21.97
C PRO A 82 -38.64 26.71 23.44
N PHE A 83 -37.75 25.75 23.70
CA PHE A 83 -37.50 25.20 25.04
C PHE A 83 -36.58 26.09 25.90
N CYS A 84 -35.92 27.09 25.31
CA CYS A 84 -35.00 28.01 26.00
C CYS A 84 -35.46 29.48 25.96
N GLN A 85 -36.67 29.74 25.46
CA GLN A 85 -37.28 31.08 25.48
C GLN A 85 -37.77 31.47 26.89
N ASP A 86 -37.85 32.77 27.13
CA ASP A 86 -38.32 33.35 28.39
C ASP A 86 -39.73 32.84 28.75
N GLY A 87 -39.85 32.24 29.93
CA GLY A 87 -41.11 31.66 30.43
C GLY A 87 -41.26 30.16 30.18
N SER A 88 -40.29 29.50 29.56
CA SER A 88 -40.29 28.02 29.43
C SER A 88 -39.89 27.34 30.76
N PRO A 89 -40.53 26.22 31.13
CA PRO A 89 -40.17 25.46 32.34
C PRO A 89 -38.78 24.81 32.26
N PHE A 90 -38.17 24.82 31.09
CA PHE A 90 -36.83 24.27 30.84
C PHE A 90 -35.75 25.34 30.72
N GLN A 91 -36.10 26.63 30.89
CA GLN A 91 -35.19 27.78 30.77
C GLN A 91 -33.94 27.65 31.66
N SER A 92 -34.09 27.11 32.86
CA SER A 92 -33.01 26.89 33.83
C SER A 92 -32.40 25.49 33.78
N SER A 93 -32.65 24.71 32.72
CA SER A 93 -32.03 23.40 32.54
C SER A 93 -30.58 23.53 32.06
N PRO A 94 -29.68 22.58 32.39
CA PRO A 94 -28.28 22.59 31.94
C PRO A 94 -28.11 22.66 30.42
N PHE A 95 -29.16 22.26 29.71
CA PHE A 95 -29.27 22.30 28.26
C PHE A 95 -29.42 23.72 27.69
N CYS A 96 -30.15 24.61 28.37
CA CYS A 96 -30.32 26.02 27.96
C CYS A 96 -29.22 26.95 28.48
N GLN A 97 -28.39 26.47 29.42
CA GLN A 97 -27.27 27.22 30.00
C GLN A 97 -25.90 26.92 29.34
N GLY A 98 -25.83 25.97 28.40
CA GLY A 98 -24.59 25.54 27.76
C GLY A 98 -24.23 26.24 26.44
N GLY A 99 -25.03 27.20 25.98
CA GLY A 99 -24.93 27.82 24.65
C GLY A 99 -24.47 29.29 24.64
N GLY A 100 -23.65 29.70 25.60
CA GLY A 100 -23.14 31.08 25.66
C GLY A 100 -22.27 31.43 24.45
N ALA A 101 -22.81 32.23 23.53
CA ALA A 101 -22.09 32.90 22.47
C ALA A 101 -20.97 33.80 23.03
N GLY A 102 -19.72 33.36 22.83
CA GLY A 102 -18.57 34.25 22.75
C GLY A 102 -18.38 34.65 21.28
N ASP A 103 -18.56 35.94 21.02
CA ASP A 103 -18.26 36.60 19.74
C ASP A 103 -16.75 36.59 19.45
N ASP A 104 -16.41 36.46 18.17
CA ASP A 104 -15.09 36.70 17.55
C ASP A 104 -13.81 36.25 18.28
N SER A 105 -13.58 34.93 18.33
CA SER A 105 -12.23 34.39 18.42
C SER A 105 -12.10 33.10 17.61
N GLN A 106 -11.39 33.22 16.49
CA GLN A 106 -10.66 32.16 15.76
C GLN A 106 -11.19 30.74 15.91
N GLY A 107 -11.73 30.18 14.83
CA GLY A 107 -12.03 28.75 14.69
C GLY A 107 -10.80 27.86 14.90
N GLY A 108 -10.40 27.67 16.15
CA GLY A 108 -9.38 26.75 16.58
C GLY A 108 -10.02 25.38 16.68
N GLY A 109 -9.94 24.58 15.61
CA GLY A 109 -10.28 23.16 15.71
C GLY A 109 -9.48 22.54 16.86
N GLN A 110 -10.16 21.83 17.75
CA GLN A 110 -9.49 21.16 18.87
C GLN A 110 -8.61 20.04 18.31
N GLN A 111 -7.34 20.02 18.70
CA GLN A 111 -6.47 18.88 18.43
C GLN A 111 -6.90 17.71 19.30
N GLN A 112 -7.41 16.65 18.66
CA GLN A 112 -7.76 15.42 19.34
C GLN A 112 -6.62 14.41 19.15
N LYS A 113 -6.14 13.84 20.25
CA LYS A 113 -5.17 12.74 20.22
C LYS A 113 -5.85 11.48 19.69
N PHE A 114 -5.17 10.74 18.83
CA PHE A 114 -5.61 9.43 18.38
C PHE A 114 -4.51 8.39 18.58
N MET A 115 -4.92 7.13 18.71
CA MET A 115 -4.03 5.99 18.63
C MET A 115 -4.43 5.16 17.42
N ALA A 116 -3.45 4.73 16.64
CA ALA A 116 -3.63 3.82 15.53
C ALA A 116 -2.71 2.60 15.70
N LEU A 117 -3.20 1.47 15.19
CA LEU A 117 -2.47 0.21 15.17
C LEU A 117 -2.46 -0.30 13.73
N GLY A 118 -1.31 -0.78 13.30
CA GLY A 118 -1.18 -1.54 12.06
C GLY A 118 -0.03 -2.53 12.14
N SER A 119 0.38 -3.00 10.98
CA SER A 119 1.47 -3.93 10.78
C SER A 119 2.51 -3.32 9.84
N GLY A 120 3.71 -3.89 9.83
CA GLY A 120 4.76 -3.52 8.89
C GLY A 120 5.61 -4.73 8.53
N VAL A 121 6.41 -4.58 7.47
CA VAL A 121 7.31 -5.63 6.98
C VAL A 121 8.72 -5.08 6.86
N ILE A 122 9.69 -5.74 7.49
CA ILE A 122 11.10 -5.37 7.44
C ILE A 122 11.64 -5.74 6.05
N ILE A 123 12.11 -4.73 5.30
CA ILE A 123 12.66 -4.90 3.94
C ILE A 123 14.18 -4.71 3.88
N ASP A 124 14.79 -4.11 4.92
CA ASP A 124 16.24 -4.01 5.08
C ASP A 124 16.59 -4.12 6.57
N ALA A 125 17.21 -5.24 6.95
CA ALA A 125 17.53 -5.54 8.34
C ALA A 125 18.67 -4.67 8.89
N ALA A 126 19.64 -4.32 8.04
CA ALA A 126 20.81 -3.56 8.46
C ALA A 126 20.46 -2.09 8.70
N LYS A 127 19.59 -1.54 7.84
CA LYS A 127 19.12 -0.14 7.96
C LYS A 127 17.87 -0.02 8.83
N GLY A 128 17.19 -1.12 9.14
CA GLY A 128 15.95 -1.12 9.90
C GLY A 128 14.76 -0.57 9.11
N TYR A 129 14.74 -0.73 7.79
CA TYR A 129 13.63 -0.24 6.97
C TYR A 129 12.42 -1.15 7.06
N VAL A 130 11.27 -0.55 7.36
CA VAL A 130 9.98 -1.22 7.49
C VAL A 130 8.99 -0.54 6.55
N VAL A 131 8.42 -1.31 5.62
CA VAL A 131 7.30 -0.84 4.80
C VAL A 131 5.99 -1.05 5.55
N THR A 132 5.05 -0.12 5.40
CA THR A 132 3.68 -0.21 5.91
C THR A 132 2.75 0.61 5.02
N ASN A 133 1.48 0.71 5.38
CA ASN A 133 0.57 1.61 4.71
C ASN A 133 0.70 3.05 5.20
N ASN A 134 0.49 4.00 4.29
CA ASN A 134 0.49 5.41 4.63
C ASN A 134 -0.59 5.73 5.67
N HIS A 135 -1.82 5.21 5.50
CA HIS A 135 -2.90 5.52 6.44
C HIS A 135 -2.68 5.03 7.88
N VAL A 136 -1.73 4.11 8.11
CA VAL A 136 -1.36 3.66 9.47
C VAL A 136 -0.50 4.70 10.19
N VAL A 137 0.41 5.34 9.45
CA VAL A 137 1.43 6.26 10.00
C VAL A 137 1.16 7.73 9.68
N ASP A 138 0.04 8.04 9.02
CA ASP A 138 -0.32 9.40 8.70
C ASP A 138 -0.66 10.20 9.96
N ASN A 139 -0.22 11.46 10.02
CA ASN A 139 -0.38 12.35 11.19
C ASN A 139 0.19 11.77 12.52
N ALA A 140 1.13 10.83 12.42
CA ALA A 140 1.85 10.28 13.55
C ALA A 140 2.79 11.31 14.18
N ASN A 141 2.69 11.51 15.50
CA ASN A 141 3.67 12.24 16.28
C ASN A 141 4.78 11.31 16.79
N SER A 142 4.39 10.07 17.13
CA SER A 142 5.29 9.02 17.61
C SER A 142 4.91 7.69 16.98
N ILE A 143 5.92 6.94 16.51
CA ILE A 143 5.75 5.61 15.91
C ILE A 143 6.60 4.63 16.71
N LYS A 144 5.97 3.59 17.25
CA LYS A 144 6.62 2.49 17.96
C LYS A 144 6.43 1.19 17.20
N VAL A 145 7.52 0.48 16.99
CA VAL A 145 7.55 -0.82 16.33
C VAL A 145 7.78 -1.89 17.38
N GLN A 146 7.00 -2.97 17.34
CA GLN A 146 7.17 -4.15 18.18
C GLN A 146 7.42 -5.38 17.30
N LEU A 147 8.51 -6.09 17.56
CA LEU A 147 8.88 -7.32 16.87
C LEU A 147 8.11 -8.52 17.43
N SER A 148 8.14 -9.64 16.70
CA SER A 148 7.53 -10.92 17.11
C SER A 148 8.13 -11.50 18.40
N ASP A 149 9.40 -11.19 18.70
CA ASP A 149 10.09 -11.57 19.94
C ASP A 149 9.79 -10.64 21.14
N GLY A 150 8.92 -9.64 20.95
CA GLY A 150 8.49 -8.70 21.98
C GLY A 150 9.38 -7.48 22.16
N ARG A 151 10.54 -7.40 21.50
CA ARG A 151 11.39 -6.18 21.52
C ARG A 151 10.63 -5.00 20.91
N LYS A 152 10.86 -3.81 21.48
CA LYS A 152 10.23 -2.56 21.07
C LYS A 152 11.29 -1.54 20.64
N PHE A 153 10.98 -0.80 19.59
CA PHE A 153 11.83 0.22 19.01
C PHE A 153 11.00 1.45 18.66
N ASP A 154 11.61 2.63 18.76
CA ASP A 154 11.05 3.82 18.14
C ASP A 154 11.37 3.80 16.63
N ALA A 155 10.49 4.41 15.83
CA ALA A 155 10.68 4.53 14.40
C ALA A 155 10.36 5.94 13.89
N LYS A 156 10.94 6.28 12.74
CA LYS A 156 10.74 7.56 12.05
C LYS A 156 10.33 7.36 10.61
N VAL A 157 9.54 8.28 10.06
CA VAL A 157 9.10 8.23 8.65
C VAL A 157 10.27 8.58 7.71
N VAL A 158 10.59 7.68 6.80
CA VAL A 158 11.56 7.88 5.70
C VAL A 158 10.88 8.41 4.45
N GLY A 159 9.63 8.08 4.22
CA GLY A 159 8.88 8.58 3.08
C GLY A 159 7.46 8.05 3.10
N LYS A 160 6.57 8.77 2.46
CA LYS A 160 5.17 8.38 2.34
C LYS A 160 4.62 8.77 0.99
N ASP A 161 3.69 7.96 0.50
CA ASP A 161 2.99 8.17 -0.76
C ASP A 161 1.50 7.89 -0.54
N PRO A 162 0.72 8.92 -0.18
CA PRO A 162 -0.70 8.76 0.11
C PRO A 162 -1.51 8.20 -1.07
N ARG A 163 -1.10 8.53 -2.31
CA ARG A 163 -1.81 8.14 -3.53
C ARG A 163 -1.70 6.64 -3.82
N SER A 164 -0.64 5.97 -3.34
CA SER A 164 -0.51 4.50 -3.41
C SER A 164 -0.74 3.84 -2.06
N ASP A 165 -1.01 4.61 -1.01
CA ASP A 165 -1.11 4.15 0.37
C ASP A 165 0.12 3.37 0.88
N ILE A 166 1.33 3.73 0.45
CA ILE A 166 2.59 3.14 0.95
C ILE A 166 3.36 4.16 1.77
N ALA A 167 3.90 3.71 2.90
CA ALA A 167 4.89 4.45 3.67
C ALA A 167 6.09 3.57 4.02
N LEU A 168 7.23 4.24 4.17
CA LEU A 168 8.47 3.65 4.63
C LEU A 168 8.87 4.32 5.93
N ILE A 169 9.08 3.51 6.97
CA ILE A 169 9.63 3.96 8.25
C ILE A 169 10.97 3.28 8.52
N GLN A 170 11.75 3.85 9.44
CA GLN A 170 13.03 3.33 9.87
C GLN A 170 13.06 3.14 11.39
N ILE A 171 13.31 1.91 11.81
CA ILE A 171 13.63 1.55 13.19
C ILE A 171 14.89 2.29 13.62
N GLN A 172 14.82 2.99 14.74
CA GLN A 172 15.97 3.62 15.37
C GLN A 172 16.78 2.56 16.13
N ASP A 173 18.10 2.63 16.02
CA ASP A 173 19.04 1.67 16.61
C ASP A 173 18.73 0.18 16.31
N PRO A 174 18.62 -0.20 15.02
CA PRO A 174 18.26 -1.56 14.63
C PRO A 174 19.31 -2.57 15.09
N LYS A 175 18.85 -3.67 15.71
CA LYS A 175 19.72 -4.76 16.19
C LYS A 175 19.07 -6.10 15.89
N ASN A 176 19.82 -7.03 15.29
CA ASN A 176 19.39 -8.41 15.05
C ASN A 176 17.97 -8.49 14.45
N LEU A 177 17.76 -7.79 13.33
CA LEU A 177 16.51 -7.82 12.57
C LEU A 177 16.60 -8.86 11.45
N THR A 178 15.44 -9.33 11.00
CA THR A 178 15.30 -10.23 9.84
C THR A 178 14.50 -9.52 8.77
N ALA A 179 15.04 -9.38 7.56
CA ALA A 179 14.31 -8.80 6.43
C ALA A 179 13.65 -9.90 5.60
N ILE A 180 12.47 -9.60 5.06
CA ILE A 180 11.76 -10.51 4.16
C ILE A 180 12.39 -10.52 2.77
N LYS A 181 12.35 -11.67 2.10
CA LYS A 181 12.67 -11.74 0.68
C LYS A 181 11.47 -11.26 -0.14
N ILE A 182 11.69 -10.43 -1.15
CA ILE A 182 10.64 -9.90 -2.03
C ILE A 182 10.59 -10.72 -3.32
N ALA A 183 9.41 -11.24 -3.68
CA ALA A 183 9.16 -11.94 -4.94
C ALA A 183 8.70 -10.99 -6.06
N ASP A 184 8.75 -11.47 -7.30
CA ASP A 184 8.19 -10.78 -8.47
C ASP A 184 6.66 -10.96 -8.49
N SER A 185 5.92 -9.90 -8.18
CA SER A 185 4.44 -9.94 -8.19
C SER A 185 3.85 -10.15 -9.57
N ASP A 186 4.61 -9.88 -10.63
CA ASP A 186 4.08 -9.98 -11.99
C ASP A 186 4.09 -11.42 -12.51
N ALA A 187 4.74 -12.33 -11.76
CA ALA A 187 4.67 -13.77 -11.97
C ALA A 187 3.45 -14.42 -11.29
N LEU A 188 2.68 -13.66 -10.49
CA LEU A 188 1.50 -14.17 -9.80
C LEU A 188 0.42 -14.60 -10.80
N ARG A 189 -0.33 -15.64 -10.40
CA ARG A 189 -1.53 -16.09 -11.08
C ARG A 189 -2.67 -16.24 -10.08
N VAL A 190 -3.88 -16.01 -10.58
CA VAL A 190 -5.10 -16.35 -9.83
C VAL A 190 -5.09 -17.84 -9.54
N GLY A 191 -5.33 -18.21 -8.28
CA GLY A 191 -5.24 -19.58 -7.77
C GLY A 191 -3.92 -19.94 -7.08
N ASP A 192 -2.88 -19.11 -7.17
CA ASP A 192 -1.67 -19.31 -6.36
C ASP A 192 -2.01 -19.13 -4.87
N TYR A 193 -1.45 -19.97 -3.99
CA TYR A 193 -1.67 -19.88 -2.54
C TYR A 193 -1.01 -18.64 -1.93
N THR A 194 -1.68 -18.10 -0.92
CA THR A 194 -1.25 -16.90 -0.20
C THR A 194 -1.37 -17.09 1.30
N VAL A 195 -0.48 -16.42 2.04
CA VAL A 195 -0.49 -16.37 3.50
C VAL A 195 -0.40 -14.91 3.93
N ALA A 196 -1.36 -14.45 4.73
CA ALA A 196 -1.39 -13.09 5.26
C ALA A 196 -0.89 -13.08 6.70
N ILE A 197 -0.03 -12.13 7.04
CA ILE A 197 0.60 -11.98 8.36
C ILE A 197 0.44 -10.53 8.81
N GLY A 198 -0.06 -10.32 10.03
CA GLY A 198 -0.23 -8.99 10.62
C GLY A 198 -0.66 -9.05 12.08
N ASN A 199 -1.07 -7.93 12.66
CA ASN A 199 -1.56 -7.85 14.04
C ASN A 199 -3.01 -7.34 14.07
N PRO A 200 -3.99 -8.21 13.80
CA PRO A 200 -5.39 -7.82 13.80
C PRO A 200 -5.84 -7.47 15.22
N PHE A 201 -6.50 -6.32 15.37
CA PHE A 201 -7.06 -5.81 16.62
C PHE A 201 -6.08 -5.67 17.81
N GLY A 202 -4.78 -5.80 17.59
CA GLY A 202 -3.76 -5.70 18.64
C GLY A 202 -3.60 -6.97 19.48
N LEU A 203 -4.17 -8.09 19.03
CA LEU A 203 -4.14 -9.38 19.74
C LEU A 203 -2.76 -10.04 19.70
N GLY A 204 -1.90 -9.63 18.77
CA GLY A 204 -0.61 -10.25 18.47
C GLY A 204 -0.50 -10.66 17.01
N GLU A 205 0.70 -11.09 16.63
CA GLU A 205 0.97 -11.55 15.27
C GLU A 205 0.09 -12.76 14.92
N THR A 206 -0.72 -12.61 13.88
CA THR A 206 -1.71 -13.57 13.42
C THR A 206 -1.43 -13.91 11.97
N VAL A 207 -1.55 -15.20 11.67
CA VAL A 207 -1.35 -15.75 10.34
C VAL A 207 -2.67 -16.34 9.83
N THR A 208 -3.05 -15.98 8.61
CA THR A 208 -4.20 -16.56 7.88
C THR A 208 -3.76 -16.99 6.50
N SER A 209 -4.51 -17.89 5.85
CA SER A 209 -4.16 -18.41 4.53
C SER A 209 -5.36 -18.43 3.59
N GLY A 210 -5.08 -18.38 2.30
CA GLY A 210 -6.05 -18.35 1.22
C GLY A 210 -5.33 -18.48 -0.12
N ILE A 211 -5.92 -17.91 -1.18
CA ILE A 211 -5.38 -17.88 -2.54
C ILE A 211 -5.44 -16.46 -3.11
N VAL A 212 -4.76 -16.25 -4.23
CA VAL A 212 -5.00 -15.10 -5.10
C VAL A 212 -6.36 -15.28 -5.78
N SER A 213 -7.34 -14.45 -5.42
CA SER A 213 -8.69 -14.48 -5.99
C SER A 213 -8.80 -13.69 -7.30
N ALA A 214 -8.04 -12.60 -7.44
CA ALA A 214 -7.97 -11.78 -8.64
C ALA A 214 -6.69 -10.93 -8.66
N LEU A 215 -6.32 -10.44 -9.83
CA LEU A 215 -5.21 -9.51 -10.02
C LEU A 215 -5.71 -8.25 -10.73
N GLY A 216 -5.02 -7.12 -10.48
CA GLY A 216 -5.33 -5.84 -11.09
C GLY A 216 -6.68 -5.25 -10.71
N ARG A 217 -7.09 -5.45 -9.45
CA ARG A 217 -8.29 -4.81 -8.90
C ARG A 217 -8.02 -3.34 -8.57
N SER A 218 -9.01 -2.51 -8.84
CA SER A 218 -8.97 -1.07 -8.63
C SER A 218 -10.40 -0.55 -8.45
N GLY A 219 -10.54 0.73 -8.11
CA GLY A 219 -11.82 1.42 -8.00
C GLY A 219 -12.35 1.52 -6.58
N LEU A 220 -11.52 1.27 -5.56
CA LEU A 220 -11.86 1.59 -4.17
C LEU A 220 -11.75 3.11 -3.96
N ASN A 221 -10.73 3.73 -4.53
CA ASN A 221 -10.57 5.16 -4.64
C ASN A 221 -10.07 5.53 -6.04
N ALA A 222 -10.93 6.18 -6.84
CA ALA A 222 -10.66 6.53 -8.23
C ALA A 222 -9.42 7.44 -8.41
N GLU A 223 -9.04 8.19 -7.37
CA GLU A 223 -7.88 9.07 -7.45
C GLU A 223 -6.56 8.39 -7.09
N ASN A 224 -6.59 7.19 -6.51
CA ASN A 224 -5.41 6.47 -6.08
C ASN A 224 -4.79 5.62 -7.19
N TYR A 225 -3.54 5.22 -6.99
CA TYR A 225 -2.81 4.28 -7.85
C TYR A 225 -3.04 2.87 -7.34
N GLU A 226 -4.06 2.22 -7.89
CA GLU A 226 -4.54 0.91 -7.43
C GLU A 226 -4.28 -0.16 -8.50
N ASN A 227 -3.54 -1.19 -8.14
CA ASN A 227 -3.33 -2.41 -8.93
C ASN A 227 -3.37 -3.63 -8.01
N PHE A 228 -4.44 -3.76 -7.21
CA PHE A 228 -4.47 -4.67 -6.08
C PHE A 228 -4.44 -6.14 -6.50
N ILE A 229 -3.71 -6.93 -5.72
CA ILE A 229 -3.89 -8.36 -5.57
C ILE A 229 -5.11 -8.55 -4.67
N GLN A 230 -6.10 -9.31 -5.12
CA GLN A 230 -7.23 -9.71 -4.29
C GLN A 230 -6.98 -11.09 -3.71
N THR A 231 -7.32 -11.30 -2.44
CA THR A 231 -7.19 -12.59 -1.74
C THR A 231 -8.39 -12.86 -0.85
N ASP A 232 -8.68 -14.13 -0.62
CA ASP A 232 -9.65 -14.62 0.37
C ASP A 232 -8.99 -14.98 1.72
N ALA A 233 -7.67 -14.84 1.84
CA ALA A 233 -7.00 -14.92 3.13
C ALA A 233 -7.61 -13.87 4.07
N ALA A 234 -7.96 -14.30 5.29
CA ALA A 234 -8.67 -13.43 6.21
C ALA A 234 -7.79 -12.25 6.66
N ILE A 235 -8.19 -11.04 6.25
CA ILE A 235 -7.56 -9.76 6.59
C ILE A 235 -8.56 -8.93 7.40
N ASN A 236 -8.16 -8.41 8.55
CA ASN A 236 -9.00 -7.56 9.40
C ASN A 236 -8.27 -6.26 9.79
N ARG A 237 -8.97 -5.33 10.47
CA ARG A 237 -8.36 -4.11 11.01
C ARG A 237 -7.13 -4.46 11.86
N GLY A 238 -6.01 -3.79 11.58
CA GLY A 238 -4.70 -4.08 12.20
C GLY A 238 -3.75 -4.87 11.30
N ASN A 239 -4.25 -5.62 10.30
CA ASN A 239 -3.40 -6.25 9.28
C ASN A 239 -2.89 -5.27 8.23
N SER A 240 -3.43 -4.05 8.15
CA SER A 240 -2.95 -2.99 7.25
C SER A 240 -1.45 -2.76 7.44
N GLY A 241 -0.70 -2.82 6.34
CA GLY A 241 0.75 -2.74 6.29
C GLY A 241 1.47 -4.07 6.51
N GLY A 242 0.73 -5.14 6.82
CA GLY A 242 1.25 -6.49 7.02
C GLY A 242 1.57 -7.22 5.72
N ALA A 243 2.21 -8.37 5.83
CA ALA A 243 2.70 -9.14 4.69
C ALA A 243 1.60 -9.99 4.04
N LEU A 244 1.58 -10.04 2.72
CA LEU A 244 1.02 -11.13 1.94
C LEU A 244 2.17 -11.88 1.28
N VAL A 245 2.34 -13.17 1.59
CA VAL A 245 3.47 -13.99 1.13
C VAL A 245 3.00 -15.23 0.36
N ASN A 246 3.86 -15.74 -0.52
CA ASN A 246 3.66 -17.04 -1.16
C ASN A 246 4.10 -18.19 -0.21
N LEU A 247 3.93 -19.45 -0.64
CA LEU A 247 4.32 -20.62 0.15
C LEU A 247 5.83 -20.76 0.42
N ASN A 248 6.67 -20.00 -0.30
CA ASN A 248 8.11 -19.93 -0.04
C ASN A 248 8.47 -18.86 1.02
N GLY A 249 7.48 -18.12 1.53
CA GLY A 249 7.71 -17.03 2.48
C GLY A 249 8.23 -15.75 1.85
N GLU A 250 8.05 -15.59 0.53
CA GLU A 250 8.48 -14.40 -0.20
C GLU A 250 7.32 -13.41 -0.30
N LEU A 251 7.59 -12.13 -0.04
CA LEU A 251 6.62 -11.05 -0.09
C LEU A 251 6.10 -10.86 -1.51
N ILE A 252 4.79 -11.01 -1.69
CA ILE A 252 4.09 -10.78 -2.95
C ILE A 252 3.19 -9.54 -2.89
N GLY A 253 2.85 -9.06 -1.70
CA GLY A 253 2.16 -7.78 -1.53
C GLY A 253 2.05 -7.31 -0.08
N ILE A 254 1.54 -6.09 0.10
CA ILE A 254 1.27 -5.47 1.41
C ILE A 254 -0.23 -5.33 1.59
N ASN A 255 -0.78 -5.94 2.63
CA ASN A 255 -2.21 -5.91 2.94
C ASN A 255 -2.65 -4.47 3.21
N THR A 256 -3.68 -3.98 2.51
CA THR A 256 -4.10 -2.56 2.56
C THR A 256 -5.52 -2.37 3.04
N ALA A 257 -6.46 -3.11 2.44
CA ALA A 257 -7.89 -2.85 2.60
C ALA A 257 -8.70 -4.13 2.47
N ILE A 258 -9.97 -4.06 2.87
CA ILE A 258 -10.96 -5.10 2.69
C ILE A 258 -12.25 -4.48 2.16
N LEU A 259 -13.01 -5.26 1.39
CA LEU A 259 -14.40 -4.92 1.14
C LEU A 259 -15.23 -5.51 2.28
N ALA A 260 -15.76 -4.66 3.16
CA ALA A 260 -16.44 -5.10 4.37
C ALA A 260 -17.59 -4.14 4.74
N PRO A 261 -18.85 -4.46 4.36
CA PRO A 261 -20.01 -3.65 4.72
C PRO A 261 -20.13 -3.40 6.24
N ASP A 262 -19.90 -4.44 7.03
CA ASP A 262 -20.01 -4.40 8.50
C ASP A 262 -18.65 -4.28 9.21
N GLY A 263 -17.58 -3.99 8.46
CA GLY A 263 -16.22 -3.84 9.00
C GLY A 263 -15.47 -5.12 9.32
N GLY A 264 -16.06 -6.30 9.07
CA GLY A 264 -15.40 -7.61 9.14
C GLY A 264 -15.11 -8.22 7.77
N ASN A 265 -14.09 -9.08 7.69
CA ASN A 265 -13.72 -9.76 6.44
C ASN A 265 -14.84 -10.70 5.94
N ILE A 266 -15.17 -10.61 4.65
CA ILE A 266 -16.14 -11.49 3.96
C ILE A 266 -15.49 -12.33 2.85
N GLY A 267 -14.18 -12.58 2.93
CA GLY A 267 -13.38 -13.27 1.91
C GLY A 267 -12.86 -12.36 0.79
N ILE A 268 -12.83 -11.04 1.00
CA ILE A 268 -12.35 -10.07 0.00
C ILE A 268 -11.37 -9.09 0.64
N GLY A 269 -10.08 -9.43 0.55
CA GLY A 269 -8.96 -8.57 0.94
C GLY A 269 -8.17 -8.08 -0.26
N PHE A 270 -7.50 -6.94 -0.08
CA PHE A 270 -6.69 -6.28 -1.11
C PHE A 270 -5.28 -6.00 -0.59
N ALA A 271 -4.28 -6.32 -1.43
CA ALA A 271 -2.88 -6.05 -1.17
C ALA A 271 -2.22 -5.32 -2.34
N ILE A 272 -1.29 -4.41 -2.02
CA ILE A 272 -0.48 -3.69 -3.00
C ILE A 272 0.65 -4.62 -3.48
N PRO A 273 0.85 -4.83 -4.80
CA PRO A 273 1.86 -5.73 -5.32
C PRO A 273 3.30 -5.42 -4.88
N SER A 274 4.10 -6.46 -4.67
CA SER A 274 5.49 -6.34 -4.23
C SER A 274 6.38 -5.53 -5.17
N ASN A 275 6.17 -5.58 -6.49
CA ASN A 275 6.94 -4.78 -7.45
C ASN A 275 6.66 -3.28 -7.30
N MET A 276 5.39 -2.90 -7.11
CA MET A 276 5.04 -1.50 -6.80
C MET A 276 5.70 -1.07 -5.50
N VAL A 277 5.60 -1.87 -4.44
CA VAL A 277 6.25 -1.59 -3.15
C VAL A 277 7.75 -1.40 -3.30
N LYS A 278 8.42 -2.29 -4.04
CA LYS A 278 9.86 -2.23 -4.32
C LYS A 278 10.26 -0.93 -5.01
N ASN A 279 9.52 -0.51 -6.05
CA ASN A 279 9.80 0.71 -6.80
C ASN A 279 9.59 1.98 -5.95
N LEU A 280 8.50 2.02 -5.19
CA LEU A 280 8.14 3.18 -4.37
C LEU A 280 9.09 3.35 -3.19
N THR A 281 9.38 2.27 -2.46
CA THR A 281 10.29 2.30 -1.31
C THR A 281 11.73 2.63 -1.71
N ALA A 282 12.22 2.12 -2.85
CA ALA A 282 13.55 2.50 -3.37
C ALA A 282 13.66 4.01 -3.60
N GLN A 283 12.62 4.64 -4.16
CA GLN A 283 12.58 6.09 -4.34
C GLN A 283 12.51 6.84 -3.01
N MET A 284 11.72 6.36 -2.04
CA MET A 284 11.65 6.95 -0.71
C MET A 284 13.00 6.91 0.01
N VAL A 285 13.75 5.80 -0.10
CA VAL A 285 15.12 5.70 0.44
C VAL A 285 16.05 6.70 -0.22
N GLN A 286 15.98 6.85 -1.55
CA GLN A 286 16.92 7.67 -2.30
C GLN A 286 16.62 9.18 -2.22
N TYR A 287 15.34 9.56 -2.28
CA TYR A 287 14.90 10.94 -2.47
C TYR A 287 14.01 11.48 -1.36
N GLY A 288 13.60 10.64 -0.41
CA GLY A 288 12.71 10.99 0.71
C GLY A 288 11.23 11.13 0.32
N GLN A 289 10.92 10.96 -0.97
CA GLN A 289 9.59 11.00 -1.57
C GLN A 289 9.58 10.20 -2.89
N VAL A 290 8.40 9.85 -3.37
CA VAL A 290 8.22 9.27 -4.70
C VAL A 290 8.29 10.38 -5.75
N LYS A 291 9.07 10.16 -6.81
CA LYS A 291 9.16 11.05 -7.98
C LYS A 291 8.43 10.36 -9.12
N ARG A 292 7.14 10.66 -9.29
CA ARG A 292 6.29 9.92 -10.23
C ARG A 292 6.64 10.23 -11.68
N GLY A 293 6.85 9.17 -12.45
CA GLY A 293 6.89 9.24 -13.90
C GLY A 293 5.48 9.40 -14.48
N GLU A 294 5.36 10.12 -15.60
CA GLU A 294 4.14 10.18 -16.39
C GLU A 294 4.41 9.97 -17.88
N LEU A 295 3.42 9.39 -18.57
CA LEU A 295 3.38 9.32 -20.04
C LEU A 295 2.95 10.66 -20.65
N GLY A 296 2.08 11.39 -19.95
CA GLY A 296 1.35 12.56 -20.45
C GLY A 296 0.23 12.18 -21.43
N ILE A 297 -0.62 11.25 -21.00
CA ILE A 297 -1.87 10.86 -21.67
C ILE A 297 -3.04 11.00 -20.70
N MET A 298 -4.22 11.28 -21.24
CA MET A 298 -5.50 11.14 -20.55
C MET A 298 -6.31 10.06 -21.25
N GLY A 299 -7.08 9.31 -20.49
CA GLY A 299 -7.81 8.17 -21.01
C GLY A 299 -8.86 7.64 -20.07
N THR A 300 -9.49 6.56 -20.50
CA THR A 300 -10.51 5.84 -19.74
C THR A 300 -10.36 4.34 -19.96
N GLU A 301 -11.13 3.57 -19.21
CA GLU A 301 -11.24 2.13 -19.37
C GLU A 301 -11.80 1.76 -20.76
N LEU A 302 -11.19 0.77 -21.42
CA LEU A 302 -11.78 0.19 -22.61
C LEU A 302 -12.90 -0.78 -22.21
N ASN A 303 -14.15 -0.41 -22.50
CA ASN A 303 -15.30 -1.29 -22.36
C ASN A 303 -15.74 -1.85 -23.73
N SER A 304 -16.67 -2.82 -23.71
CA SER A 304 -17.14 -3.51 -24.93
C SER A 304 -17.78 -2.58 -25.96
N GLU A 305 -18.51 -1.55 -25.51
CA GLU A 305 -19.16 -0.59 -26.38
C GLU A 305 -18.15 0.31 -27.09
N LEU A 306 -17.17 0.82 -26.34
CA LEU A 306 -16.08 1.64 -26.86
C LEU A 306 -15.18 0.83 -27.81
N ALA A 307 -14.87 -0.43 -27.47
CA ALA A 307 -14.12 -1.31 -28.35
C ALA A 307 -14.80 -1.51 -29.71
N LYS A 308 -16.13 -1.73 -29.72
CA LYS A 308 -16.93 -1.83 -30.96
C LYS A 308 -16.94 -0.51 -31.74
N ALA A 309 -17.11 0.62 -31.06
CA ALA A 309 -17.12 1.94 -31.69
C ALA A 309 -15.77 2.26 -32.35
N MET A 310 -14.66 1.88 -31.69
CA MET A 310 -13.30 2.09 -32.17
C MET A 310 -12.82 0.98 -33.13
N LYS A 311 -13.65 -0.05 -33.40
CA LYS A 311 -13.32 -1.20 -34.25
C LYS A 311 -12.03 -1.91 -33.82
N VAL A 312 -11.92 -2.16 -32.51
CA VAL A 312 -10.77 -2.83 -31.90
C VAL A 312 -11.21 -4.16 -31.32
N ASP A 313 -10.45 -5.23 -31.60
CA ASP A 313 -10.77 -6.60 -31.15
C ASP A 313 -10.48 -6.84 -29.66
N ALA A 314 -9.77 -5.92 -29.01
CA ALA A 314 -9.50 -5.96 -27.58
C ALA A 314 -10.74 -5.60 -26.76
N GLN A 315 -11.08 -6.45 -25.78
CA GLN A 315 -12.18 -6.20 -24.84
C GLN A 315 -11.75 -5.51 -23.55
N ARG A 316 -10.43 -5.36 -23.35
CA ARG A 316 -9.80 -4.76 -22.17
C ARG A 316 -8.55 -4.00 -22.60
N GLY A 317 -8.22 -2.96 -21.85
CA GLY A 317 -7.09 -2.09 -22.12
C GLY A 317 -7.35 -0.66 -21.67
N ALA A 318 -6.41 0.21 -22.00
CA ALA A 318 -6.45 1.62 -21.65
C ALA A 318 -6.67 2.46 -22.92
N PHE A 319 -7.85 3.09 -23.03
CA PHE A 319 -8.19 3.94 -24.17
C PHE A 319 -7.57 5.34 -24.01
N VAL A 320 -6.87 5.82 -25.04
CA VAL A 320 -6.24 7.14 -25.04
C VAL A 320 -7.20 8.19 -25.58
N SER A 321 -7.80 8.98 -24.68
CA SER A 321 -8.68 10.10 -25.05
C SER A 321 -7.89 11.31 -25.56
N GLN A 322 -6.74 11.59 -24.96
CA GLN A 322 -5.91 12.75 -25.30
C GLN A 322 -4.44 12.46 -25.01
N VAL A 323 -3.56 13.03 -25.83
CA VAL A 323 -2.12 13.07 -25.60
C VAL A 323 -1.71 14.50 -25.31
N MET A 324 -1.03 14.73 -24.19
CA MET A 324 -0.61 16.07 -23.78
C MET A 324 0.51 16.60 -24.69
N PRO A 325 0.50 17.90 -25.06
CA PRO A 325 1.60 18.50 -25.80
C PRO A 325 2.93 18.37 -25.05
N ASN A 326 4.04 18.23 -25.78
CA ASN A 326 5.40 18.11 -25.25
C ASN A 326 5.68 16.91 -24.32
N SER A 327 4.72 16.01 -24.12
CA SER A 327 4.87 14.83 -23.26
C SER A 327 5.74 13.74 -23.88
N SER A 328 6.12 12.75 -23.07
CA SER A 328 6.79 11.53 -23.54
C SER A 328 5.96 10.78 -24.58
N ALA A 329 4.65 10.66 -24.35
CA ALA A 329 3.73 10.01 -25.26
C ALA A 329 3.64 10.73 -26.62
N ALA A 330 3.58 12.07 -26.62
CA ALA A 330 3.56 12.86 -27.85
C ALA A 330 4.85 12.69 -28.67
N LYS A 331 6.01 12.76 -28.00
CA LYS A 331 7.34 12.57 -28.63
C LYS A 331 7.49 11.17 -29.21
N ALA A 332 6.88 10.17 -28.58
CA ALA A 332 6.92 8.79 -29.03
C ALA A 332 5.86 8.44 -30.10
N GLY A 333 5.02 9.41 -30.49
CA GLY A 333 4.04 9.23 -31.56
C GLY A 333 2.77 8.47 -31.15
N ILE A 334 2.44 8.44 -29.86
CA ILE A 334 1.12 7.99 -29.37
C ILE A 334 0.07 9.01 -29.78
N LYS A 335 -1.12 8.54 -30.16
CA LYS A 335 -2.23 9.38 -30.64
C LYS A 335 -3.50 9.13 -29.85
N ALA A 336 -4.38 10.13 -29.82
CA ALA A 336 -5.74 9.92 -29.35
C ALA A 336 -6.44 8.87 -30.23
N GLY A 337 -7.25 8.01 -29.61
CA GLY A 337 -7.88 6.86 -30.25
C GLY A 337 -7.05 5.57 -30.18
N ASP A 338 -5.78 5.63 -29.77
CA ASP A 338 -4.99 4.41 -29.51
C ASP A 338 -5.56 3.66 -28.29
N VAL A 339 -5.47 2.33 -28.34
CA VAL A 339 -5.79 1.45 -27.20
C VAL A 339 -4.51 0.77 -26.72
N ILE A 340 -4.05 1.08 -25.51
CA ILE A 340 -2.89 0.41 -24.93
C ILE A 340 -3.33 -0.95 -24.38
N THR A 341 -2.62 -1.99 -24.82
CA THR A 341 -2.91 -3.40 -24.49
C THR A 341 -1.80 -4.07 -23.70
N SER A 342 -0.57 -3.52 -23.73
CA SER A 342 0.52 -4.04 -22.91
C SER A 342 1.54 -2.98 -22.50
N LEU A 343 2.24 -3.24 -21.40
CA LEU A 343 3.35 -2.47 -20.86
C LEU A 343 4.52 -3.43 -20.62
N ASN A 344 5.66 -3.17 -21.25
CA ASN A 344 6.86 -4.02 -21.21
C ASN A 344 6.57 -5.49 -21.54
N GLY A 345 5.67 -5.72 -22.50
CA GLY A 345 5.20 -7.06 -22.90
C GLY A 345 4.14 -7.67 -21.99
N LYS A 346 3.84 -7.07 -20.83
CA LYS A 346 2.80 -7.54 -19.91
C LYS A 346 1.43 -7.01 -20.32
N PRO A 347 0.41 -7.86 -20.46
CA PRO A 347 -0.95 -7.40 -20.78
C PRO A 347 -1.46 -6.40 -19.75
N ILE A 348 -2.12 -5.34 -20.21
CA ILE A 348 -2.78 -4.35 -19.37
C ILE A 348 -4.28 -4.59 -19.45
N SER A 349 -4.90 -4.85 -18.30
CA SER A 349 -6.33 -5.13 -18.19
C SER A 349 -7.20 -3.88 -18.12
N SER A 350 -6.63 -2.74 -17.70
CA SER A 350 -7.38 -1.52 -17.40
C SER A 350 -6.50 -0.27 -17.48
N PHE A 351 -7.13 0.89 -17.66
CA PHE A 351 -6.48 2.19 -17.53
C PHE A 351 -5.95 2.42 -16.11
N ALA A 352 -6.70 1.99 -15.09
CA ALA A 352 -6.25 2.04 -13.71
C ALA A 352 -4.96 1.25 -13.46
N ALA A 353 -4.85 0.02 -13.99
CA ALA A 353 -3.63 -0.79 -13.89
C ALA A 353 -2.45 -0.11 -14.59
N LEU A 354 -2.65 0.39 -15.81
CA LEU A 354 -1.61 1.16 -16.53
C LEU A 354 -1.13 2.36 -15.70
N ARG A 355 -2.07 3.14 -15.17
CA ARG A 355 -1.79 4.32 -14.35
C ARG A 355 -1.00 3.96 -13.10
N ALA A 356 -1.38 2.88 -12.41
CA ALA A 356 -0.71 2.40 -11.20
C ALA A 356 0.72 1.92 -11.48
N GLU A 357 0.90 1.10 -12.52
CA GLU A 357 2.21 0.59 -12.93
C GLU A 357 3.16 1.74 -13.29
N VAL A 358 2.77 2.60 -14.24
CA VAL A 358 3.56 3.76 -14.65
C VAL A 358 3.81 4.71 -13.48
N GLY A 359 2.78 4.97 -12.67
CA GLY A 359 2.87 5.88 -11.52
C GLY A 359 3.82 5.40 -10.43
N SER A 360 4.12 4.11 -10.37
CA SER A 360 5.11 3.54 -9.44
C SER A 360 6.54 3.59 -9.97
N MET A 361 6.72 3.74 -11.28
CA MET A 361 8.04 3.74 -11.91
C MET A 361 8.76 5.09 -11.72
N PRO A 362 10.09 5.07 -11.53
CA PRO A 362 10.89 6.29 -11.48
C PRO A 362 10.83 7.10 -12.78
N ILE A 363 11.03 8.41 -12.68
CA ILE A 363 11.32 9.28 -13.82
C ILE A 363 12.56 8.75 -14.57
N GLY A 364 12.54 8.82 -15.90
CA GLY A 364 13.62 8.30 -16.74
C GLY A 364 13.55 6.80 -17.04
N SER A 365 12.54 6.11 -16.49
CA SER A 365 12.32 4.69 -16.81
C SER A 365 11.94 4.55 -18.28
N LYS A 366 12.65 3.67 -18.99
CA LYS A 366 12.31 3.27 -20.36
C LYS A 366 11.21 2.23 -20.31
N VAL A 367 10.14 2.48 -21.05
CA VAL A 367 9.00 1.58 -21.16
C VAL A 367 8.63 1.35 -22.62
N THR A 368 8.16 0.14 -22.92
CA THR A 368 7.62 -0.22 -24.23
C THR A 368 6.13 -0.51 -24.08
N LEU A 369 5.30 0.24 -24.79
CA LEU A 369 3.85 0.05 -24.85
C LEU A 369 3.47 -0.72 -26.10
N GLY A 370 2.63 -1.73 -25.95
CA GLY A 370 1.88 -2.33 -27.06
C GLY A 370 0.53 -1.63 -27.20
N LEU A 371 0.24 -1.11 -28.39
CA LEU A 371 -0.98 -0.38 -28.70
C LEU A 371 -1.72 -1.02 -29.88
N LEU A 372 -3.02 -0.77 -29.95
CA LEU A 372 -3.84 -0.99 -31.12
C LEU A 372 -4.24 0.37 -31.69
N ARG A 373 -3.92 0.58 -32.96
CA ARG A 373 -4.29 1.77 -33.74
C ARG A 373 -5.00 1.32 -35.00
N ASP A 374 -6.25 1.74 -35.17
CA ASP A 374 -7.11 1.30 -36.28
C ASP A 374 -7.15 -0.24 -36.41
N GLY A 375 -7.20 -0.93 -35.26
CA GLY A 375 -7.19 -2.39 -35.17
C GLY A 375 -5.83 -3.06 -35.39
N LYS A 376 -4.76 -2.30 -35.70
CA LYS A 376 -3.43 -2.85 -35.98
C LYS A 376 -2.50 -2.73 -34.76
N PRO A 377 -1.71 -3.77 -34.45
CA PRO A 377 -0.73 -3.72 -33.37
C PRO A 377 0.44 -2.80 -33.71
N VAL A 378 0.82 -1.95 -32.76
CA VAL A 378 1.96 -1.03 -32.83
C VAL A 378 2.72 -1.09 -31.51
N ASN A 379 4.05 -1.16 -31.55
CA ASN A 379 4.89 -1.03 -30.37
C ASN A 379 5.56 0.34 -30.35
N VAL A 380 5.51 1.01 -29.19
CA VAL A 380 6.11 2.33 -28.99
C VAL A 380 6.99 2.28 -27.75
N SER A 381 8.23 2.72 -27.87
CA SER A 381 9.14 2.86 -26.72
C SER A 381 9.31 4.32 -26.36
N LEU A 382 9.27 4.62 -25.06
CA LEU A 382 9.39 5.98 -24.54
C LEU A 382 10.04 5.98 -23.16
N GLU A 383 10.45 7.15 -22.72
CA GLU A 383 11.03 7.37 -21.39
C GLU A 383 10.08 8.22 -20.55
N LEU A 384 9.81 7.82 -19.30
CA LEU A 384 8.89 8.54 -18.42
C LEU A 384 9.43 9.92 -18.04
N GLN A 385 8.58 10.95 -18.15
CA GLN A 385 8.90 12.31 -17.74
C GLN A 385 8.37 12.61 -16.34
N GLN A 386 8.86 13.70 -15.74
CA GLN A 386 8.42 14.12 -14.41
C GLN A 386 6.94 14.52 -14.41
N SER A 387 6.16 13.95 -13.49
CA SER A 387 4.78 14.39 -13.33
C SER A 387 4.65 15.80 -12.77
N SER A 388 3.71 16.56 -13.32
CA SER A 388 3.31 17.88 -12.80
C SER A 388 2.61 17.80 -11.42
N GLN A 389 2.18 16.60 -11.00
CA GLN A 389 1.45 16.36 -9.73
C GLN A 389 2.34 16.05 -8.52
N ASN A 390 3.66 16.30 -8.57
CA ASN A 390 4.60 15.99 -7.47
C ASN A 390 4.49 16.93 -6.24
N GLN A 391 3.28 17.25 -5.78
CA GLN A 391 3.05 17.94 -4.52
C GLN A 391 2.98 16.90 -3.40
N VAL A 392 3.92 16.95 -2.47
CA VAL A 392 3.88 16.15 -1.25
C VAL A 392 3.44 17.07 -0.11
N ASP A 393 2.38 16.68 0.57
CA ASP A 393 1.99 17.29 1.84
C ASP A 393 3.08 16.99 2.89
N SER A 394 3.98 17.94 3.11
CA SER A 394 5.05 17.82 4.11
C SER A 394 4.61 18.21 5.53
N SER A 395 3.31 18.13 5.81
CA SER A 395 2.71 18.40 7.12
C SER A 395 3.24 17.52 8.26
N THR A 396 3.95 16.42 7.96
CA THR A 396 4.38 15.39 8.93
C THR A 396 5.83 14.94 8.77
N ILE A 397 6.60 15.59 7.89
CA ILE A 397 7.91 15.07 7.47
C ILE A 397 9.08 15.73 8.23
N PHE A 398 8.88 16.92 8.80
CA PHE A 398 9.97 17.77 9.25
C PHE A 398 9.67 18.40 10.61
N SER A 399 10.38 17.93 11.66
CA SER A 399 10.28 18.52 12.99
C SER A 399 10.82 19.95 12.99
N GLY A 400 10.04 20.89 13.52
CA GLY A 400 10.37 22.32 13.66
C GLY A 400 9.93 23.21 12.49
N ILE A 401 9.62 22.65 11.33
CA ILE A 401 9.07 23.40 10.18
C ILE A 401 7.75 22.80 9.69
N GLU A 402 6.94 22.35 10.64
CA GLU A 402 5.61 21.82 10.36
C GLU A 402 4.77 22.87 9.64
N GLY A 403 3.93 22.41 8.71
CA GLY A 403 3.01 23.25 7.93
C GLY A 403 3.58 23.85 6.64
N ALA A 404 4.83 23.59 6.27
CA ALA A 404 5.27 23.76 4.89
C ALA A 404 4.87 22.55 4.04
N GLU A 405 4.43 22.76 2.81
CA GLU A 405 4.31 21.74 1.75
C GLU A 405 5.51 21.89 0.81
N MET A 406 6.23 20.81 0.54
CA MET A 406 7.55 20.83 -0.08
C MET A 406 7.70 19.68 -1.07
N SER A 407 8.52 19.90 -2.09
CA SER A 407 8.88 18.85 -3.05
C SER A 407 10.33 19.03 -3.53
N ASN A 408 10.93 17.97 -4.08
CA ASN A 408 12.25 18.08 -4.69
C ASN A 408 12.22 18.99 -5.93
N LYS A 409 13.14 19.95 -6.03
CA LYS A 409 13.31 20.81 -7.21
C LYS A 409 14.23 20.12 -8.22
N GLY A 410 13.66 19.57 -9.29
CA GLY A 410 14.41 18.88 -10.34
C GLY A 410 15.29 17.72 -9.83
N GLN A 411 16.41 17.48 -10.51
CA GLN A 411 17.45 16.55 -10.04
C GLN A 411 18.48 17.32 -9.21
N ASP A 412 18.48 17.06 -7.90
CA ASP A 412 19.48 17.53 -6.93
C ASP A 412 19.68 19.06 -6.85
N LYS A 413 18.61 19.84 -7.12
CA LYS A 413 18.64 21.32 -7.03
C LYS A 413 17.94 21.86 -5.77
N GLY A 414 17.90 21.06 -4.71
CA GLY A 414 17.31 21.43 -3.42
C GLY A 414 15.82 21.09 -3.29
N VAL A 415 15.20 21.64 -2.25
CA VAL A 415 13.81 21.38 -1.88
C VAL A 415 12.99 22.66 -2.04
N VAL A 416 12.00 22.66 -2.93
CA VAL A 416 11.11 23.81 -3.14
C VAL A 416 9.92 23.78 -2.19
N VAL A 417 9.56 24.94 -1.65
CA VAL A 417 8.36 25.14 -0.83
C VAL A 417 7.20 25.51 -1.74
N ASN A 418 6.23 24.60 -1.85
CA ASN A 418 5.04 24.75 -2.69
C ASN A 418 3.96 25.59 -2.01
N ASN A 419 3.82 25.45 -0.69
CA ASN A 419 2.83 26.14 0.12
C ASN A 419 3.30 26.23 1.57
N VAL A 420 2.77 27.19 2.33
CA VAL A 420 3.02 27.33 3.76
C VAL A 420 1.71 27.67 4.46
N LYS A 421 1.28 26.81 5.39
CA LYS A 421 0.08 27.01 6.20
C LYS A 421 0.28 28.22 7.12
N ALA A 422 -0.71 29.11 7.17
CA ALA A 422 -0.68 30.25 8.08
C ALA A 422 -0.53 29.82 9.54
N ASN A 423 0.18 30.63 10.34
CA ASN A 423 0.46 30.42 11.77
C ASN A 423 1.22 29.13 12.14
N SER A 424 1.73 28.39 11.15
CA SER A 424 2.52 27.18 11.36
C SER A 424 3.97 27.48 11.78
N PRO A 425 4.69 26.52 12.39
CA PRO A 425 6.13 26.65 12.64
C PRO A 425 6.93 27.09 11.42
N ALA A 426 6.65 26.52 10.24
CA ALA A 426 7.25 26.95 8.98
C ALA A 426 7.02 28.44 8.67
N ALA A 427 5.79 28.93 8.86
CA ALA A 427 5.47 30.35 8.64
C ALA A 427 6.20 31.26 9.63
N ARG A 428 6.33 30.84 10.89
CA ARG A 428 6.97 31.62 11.97
C ARG A 428 8.47 31.82 11.73
N ILE A 429 9.15 30.83 11.16
CA ILE A 429 10.56 30.97 10.78
C ILE A 429 10.76 31.77 9.48
N GLY A 430 9.68 32.16 8.81
CA GLY A 430 9.70 33.01 7.62
C GLY A 430 9.81 32.26 6.29
N LEU A 431 9.54 30.95 6.24
CA LEU A 431 9.40 30.22 4.97
C LEU A 431 8.20 30.73 4.19
N LYS A 432 8.36 30.82 2.87
CA LYS A 432 7.34 31.27 1.93
C LYS A 432 7.26 30.34 0.73
N LYS A 433 6.10 30.33 0.08
CA LYS A 433 5.92 29.69 -1.22
C LYS A 433 6.95 30.22 -2.22
N GLY A 434 7.62 29.30 -2.92
CA GLY A 434 8.64 29.58 -3.91
C GLY A 434 10.07 29.56 -3.38
N ASP A 435 10.27 29.50 -2.05
CA ASP A 435 11.59 29.33 -1.46
C ASP A 435 12.19 27.97 -1.86
N VAL A 436 13.51 27.94 -2.05
CA VAL A 436 14.24 26.71 -2.35
C VAL A 436 15.32 26.49 -1.31
N ILE A 437 15.18 25.44 -0.51
CA ILE A 437 16.16 25.05 0.50
C ILE A 437 17.35 24.40 -0.20
N MET A 438 18.50 25.07 -0.13
CA MET A 438 19.77 24.66 -0.73
C MET A 438 20.73 24.04 0.29
N GLY A 439 20.51 24.29 1.58
CA GLY A 439 21.29 23.71 2.66
C GLY A 439 20.63 23.88 4.03
N ALA A 440 21.09 23.08 5.00
CA ALA A 440 20.72 23.21 6.41
C ALA A 440 21.96 22.97 7.29
N ASN A 441 22.23 23.85 8.24
CA ASN A 441 23.38 23.77 9.15
C ASN A 441 24.73 23.57 8.43
N GLN A 442 24.94 24.36 7.37
CA GLN A 442 26.10 24.29 6.45
C GLN A 442 26.24 22.97 5.66
N GLN A 443 25.34 22.02 5.83
CA GLN A 443 25.29 20.83 4.98
C GLN A 443 24.47 21.14 3.72
N PRO A 444 24.96 20.77 2.53
CA PRO A 444 24.19 20.93 1.30
C PRO A 444 22.93 20.05 1.36
N VAL A 445 21.84 20.56 0.82
CA VAL A 445 20.55 19.87 0.72
C VAL A 445 20.17 19.82 -0.74
N LYS A 446 20.21 18.62 -1.32
CA LYS A 446 19.85 18.36 -2.72
C LYS A 446 18.41 17.87 -2.85
N ASN A 447 17.90 17.23 -1.80
CA ASN A 447 16.58 16.61 -1.78
C ASN A 447 16.03 16.48 -0.35
N ILE A 448 14.77 16.02 -0.26
CA ILE A 448 14.05 15.86 1.01
C ILE A 448 14.71 14.83 1.93
N ALA A 449 15.31 13.76 1.42
CA ALA A 449 15.99 12.78 2.27
C ALA A 449 17.18 13.41 3.02
N GLU A 450 17.98 14.22 2.32
CA GLU A 450 19.10 14.94 2.93
C GLU A 450 18.62 16.00 3.93
N LEU A 451 17.60 16.79 3.58
CA LEU A 451 16.99 17.76 4.50
C LEU A 451 16.50 17.06 5.76
N ARG A 452 15.74 15.98 5.61
CA ARG A 452 15.18 15.22 6.74
C ARG A 452 16.28 14.68 7.65
N LYS A 453 17.33 14.09 7.07
CA LYS A 453 18.47 13.56 7.85
C LYS A 453 19.06 14.59 8.80
N ILE A 454 19.11 15.86 8.39
CA ILE A 454 19.61 16.96 9.21
C ILE A 454 18.59 17.35 10.29
N LEU A 455 17.30 17.41 9.97
CA LEU A 455 16.27 17.73 10.96
C LEU A 455 16.09 16.61 11.99
N ASP A 456 16.32 15.36 11.59
CA ASP A 456 16.19 14.20 12.45
C ASP A 456 17.24 14.13 13.55
N SER A 457 18.38 14.79 13.39
CA SER A 457 19.37 14.92 14.46
C SER A 457 18.93 15.89 15.56
N LYS A 458 17.78 16.58 15.41
CA LYS A 458 17.23 17.57 16.33
C LYS A 458 18.30 18.58 16.77
N PRO A 459 18.91 19.32 15.82
CA PRO A 459 19.96 20.27 16.16
C PRO A 459 19.39 21.36 17.08
N SER A 460 20.21 21.83 18.03
CA SER A 460 19.84 22.93 18.95
C SER A 460 19.62 24.26 18.25
N VAL A 461 20.15 24.42 17.03
CA VAL A 461 19.88 25.54 16.14
C VAL A 461 19.75 24.99 14.73
N LEU A 462 18.66 25.35 14.05
CA LEU A 462 18.46 25.08 12.63
C LEU A 462 18.70 26.37 11.84
N ALA A 463 19.65 26.32 10.90
CA ALA A 463 19.98 27.38 9.96
C ALA A 463 19.73 26.89 8.54
N LEU A 464 18.57 27.24 7.98
CA LEU A 464 18.19 26.91 6.61
C LEU A 464 18.79 27.93 5.64
N ASN A 465 19.68 27.49 4.77
CA ASN A 465 20.12 28.27 3.62
C ASN A 465 19.08 28.10 2.49
N ILE A 466 18.35 29.17 2.19
CA ILE A 466 17.31 29.16 1.16
C ILE A 466 17.61 30.16 0.05
N GLN A 467 17.19 29.83 -1.17
CA GLN A 467 17.14 30.75 -2.29
C GLN A 467 15.71 31.27 -2.45
N ARG A 468 15.55 32.59 -2.40
CA ARG A 468 14.29 33.30 -2.64
C ARG A 468 14.49 34.27 -3.80
N GLY A 469 13.88 33.96 -4.95
CA GLY A 469 14.21 34.64 -6.21
C GLY A 469 15.69 34.46 -6.54
N ASP A 470 16.40 35.57 -6.72
CA ASP A 470 17.83 35.59 -7.03
C ASP A 470 18.73 35.76 -5.79
N THR A 471 18.15 35.79 -4.59
CA THR A 471 18.88 36.02 -3.34
C THR A 471 19.00 34.74 -2.51
N SER A 472 20.18 34.51 -1.92
CA SER A 472 20.39 33.47 -0.92
C SER A 472 20.28 34.10 0.48
N ILE A 473 19.46 33.53 1.34
CA ILE A 473 19.23 34.02 2.70
C ILE A 473 19.26 32.84 3.69
N TYR A 474 19.55 33.15 4.95
CA TYR A 474 19.43 32.19 6.05
C TYR A 474 18.17 32.45 6.86
N LEU A 475 17.42 31.38 7.13
CA LEU A 475 16.36 31.37 8.14
C LEU A 475 16.85 30.60 9.36
N LEU A 476 16.70 31.18 10.54
CA LEU A 476 17.18 30.60 11.80
C LEU A 476 16.02 30.20 12.68
N MET A 477 16.16 29.07 13.36
CA MET A 477 15.25 28.56 14.38
C MET A 477 16.06 27.92 15.50
N GLN A 478 15.63 28.13 16.75
CA GLN A 478 16.27 27.59 17.95
C GLN A 478 15.31 26.64 18.66
#